data_AF-A0A354B4U3-F1
#
_entry.id   AF-A0A354B4U3-F1
#
_cell.length_a   1.000
_cell.length_b   1.000
_cell.length_c   1.000
_cell.angle_alpha   90.00
_cell.angle_beta   90.00
_cell.angle_gamma   90.00
#
_symmetry.space_group_name_H-M   'P 1'
#
loop_
_entity.id
_entity.type
_entity.pdbx_description
1 polymer ?
#
loop_
_entity_poly.entity_id
_entity_poly.type
_entity_poly.pdbx_seq_one_letter_code
_entity_poly.pdbx_strand_id
1 'polypeptide(L)' 'VGWKGLINDPHLDGSYDINTGLRLARELLLHVAEMGLPAATELLDPIVPQYIADL' A
#
# COMPACT_ATOMS: atom_id res chain seq x y z
N VAL A 1 -12.17 12.72 -9.33
CA VAL A 1 -11.70 13.83 -8.47
C VAL A 1 -11.70 13.30 -7.03
N GLY A 2 -10.63 13.49 -6.26
CA GLY A 2 -10.49 12.92 -4.90
C GLY A 2 -9.12 12.26 -4.66
N TRP A 3 -8.87 11.89 -3.39
CA TRP A 3 -7.65 11.19 -2.96
C TRP A 3 -7.46 9.87 -3.70
N LYS A 4 -6.20 9.52 -3.97
CA LYS A 4 -5.82 8.42 -4.86
C LYS A 4 -5.43 7.13 -4.15
N GLY A 5 -5.50 7.12 -2.81
CA GLY A 5 -5.10 6.00 -1.97
C GLY A 5 -3.65 6.10 -1.51
N LEU A 6 -3.32 5.34 -0.46
CA LEU A 6 -2.03 5.42 0.26
C LEU A 6 -0.83 5.15 -0.65
N ILE A 7 -0.93 4.15 -1.52
CA ILE A 7 0.16 3.81 -2.45
C ILE A 7 0.39 4.96 -3.43
N ASN A 8 -0.67 5.61 -3.94
CA ASN A 8 -0.54 6.61 -4.98
C ASN A 8 -0.22 8.00 -4.44
N ASP A 9 -0.76 8.38 -3.28
CA ASP A 9 -0.65 9.74 -2.73
C ASP A 9 -0.55 9.67 -1.20
N PRO A 10 0.60 9.21 -0.66
CA PRO A 10 0.75 8.95 0.77
C PRO A 10 0.69 10.23 1.62
N HIS A 11 1.01 11.38 1.04
CA HIS A 11 1.09 12.67 1.74
C HIS A 11 -0.22 13.47 1.71
N LEU A 12 -1.26 12.96 1.04
CA LEU A 12 -2.57 13.61 0.90
C LEU A 12 -2.52 14.99 0.22
N ASP A 13 -1.49 15.24 -0.60
CA ASP A 13 -1.21 16.54 -1.21
C ASP A 13 -1.22 16.50 -2.75
N GLY A 14 -1.45 15.32 -3.34
CA GLY A 14 -1.44 15.13 -4.79
C GLY A 14 -0.04 15.12 -5.40
N SER A 15 1.01 14.86 -4.62
CA SER A 15 2.41 14.75 -5.07
C SER A 15 2.71 13.49 -5.89
N TYR A 16 1.87 12.47 -5.77
CA TYR A 16 2.06 11.17 -6.42
C TYR A 16 3.36 10.44 -6.04
N ASP A 17 3.80 10.54 -4.78
CA ASP A 17 5.00 9.85 -4.28
C ASP A 17 4.76 8.33 -4.07
N ILE A 18 4.70 7.60 -5.18
CA ILE A 18 4.40 6.15 -5.20
C ILE A 18 5.47 5.33 -4.47
N ASN A 19 6.73 5.74 -4.55
CA ASN A 19 7.82 5.02 -3.89
C ASN A 19 7.66 5.02 -2.37
N THR A 20 7.28 6.16 -1.79
CA THR A 20 6.97 6.24 -0.36
C THR A 20 5.69 5.48 -0.04
N GLY A 21 4.66 5.59 -0.88
CA GLY A 21 3.41 4.86 -0.71
C GLY A 21 3.58 3.34 -0.68
N LEU A 22 4.40 2.77 -1.57
CA LEU A 22 4.71 1.34 -1.59
C LEU A 22 5.45 0.89 -0.33
N ARG A 23 6.43 1.67 0.15
CA ARG A 23 7.15 1.37 1.40
C ARG A 23 6.20 1.35 2.59
N LEU A 24 5.35 2.38 2.72
CA LEU A 24 4.38 2.49 3.81
C LEU A 24 3.32 1.38 3.78
N ALA A 25 2.80 1.05 2.60
CA ALA A 25 1.81 -0.02 2.45
C ALA A 25 2.39 -1.39 2.86
N ARG A 26 3.63 -1.69 2.45
CA ARG A 26 4.30 -2.93 2.83
C ARG A 26 4.62 -2.99 4.33
N GLU A 27 5.11 -1.89 4.90
CA GLU A 27 5.39 -1.78 6.34
C GLU A 27 4.11 -2.00 7.17
N LEU A 28 2.99 -1.41 6.75
CA LEU A 28 1.69 -1.63 7.40
C LEU A 28 1.28 -3.11 7.38
N LEU A 29 1.36 -3.77 6.23
CA LEU A 29 1.01 -5.20 6.10
C LEU A 29 1.94 -6.09 6.93
N LEU A 30 3.23 -5.78 6.98
CA LEU A 30 4.20 -6.47 7.85
C LEU A 30 3.79 -6.35 9.32
N HIS A 31 3.49 -5.13 9.81
CA HIS A 31 3.06 -4.95 11.19
C HIS A 31 1.77 -5.73 11.52
N VAL A 32 0.82 -5.77 10.58
CA VAL A 32 -0.42 -6.55 10.76
C VAL A 32 -0.12 -8.05 10.83
N ALA A 33 0.77 -8.56 9.97
CA ALA A 33 1.21 -9.95 9.99
C ALA A 33 1.97 -10.30 11.28
N GLU A 34 2.82 -9.40 11.79
CA GLU A 34 3.54 -9.56 13.07
C GLU A 34 2.59 -9.63 14.28
N MET A 35 1.41 -9.00 14.19
CA MET A 35 0.35 -9.15 15.19
C MET A 35 -0.39 -10.50 15.10
N GLY A 36 -0.07 -11.34 14.11
CA GLY A 36 -0.75 -12.60 13.83
C GLY A 36 -2.13 -12.42 13.19
N LEU A 37 -2.41 -11.24 12.63
CA LEU A 37 -3.67 -10.93 11.97
C LEU A 37 -3.52 -11.07 10.45
N PRO A 38 -4.39 -11.82 9.76
CA PRO A 38 -4.36 -11.87 8.30
C PRO A 38 -4.91 -10.57 7.70
N ALA A 39 -4.36 -10.17 6.55
CA ALA A 39 -4.82 -9.03 5.77
C ALA A 39 -5.37 -9.46 4.41
N ALA A 40 -6.21 -8.61 3.83
CA ALA A 40 -6.66 -8.73 2.44
C ALA A 40 -6.80 -7.32 1.84
N THR A 41 -6.53 -7.20 0.55
CA THR A 41 -6.68 -5.94 -0.19
C THR A 41 -7.19 -6.20 -1.59
N GLU A 42 -7.81 -5.19 -2.19
CA GLU A 42 -8.21 -5.21 -3.60
C GLU A 42 -6.99 -5.03 -4.52
N LEU A 43 -6.94 -5.79 -5.63
CA LEU A 43 -5.90 -5.69 -6.65
C LEU A 43 -6.43 -4.89 -7.84
N LEU A 44 -6.12 -3.60 -7.87
CA LEU A 44 -6.57 -2.67 -8.91
C LEU A 44 -5.56 -2.49 -10.06
N ASP A 45 -4.33 -2.93 -9.86
CA ASP A 45 -3.22 -2.79 -10.80
C ASP A 45 -2.39 -4.10 -10.82
N PRO A 46 -1.88 -4.55 -11.98
CA PRO A 46 -1.16 -5.83 -12.09
C PRO A 46 0.29 -5.80 -11.55
N ILE A 47 0.87 -4.61 -11.30
CA ILE A 47 2.24 -4.41 -10.85
C ILE A 47 2.33 -4.39 -9.32
N VAL A 48 1.39 -3.70 -8.66
CA VAL A 48 1.35 -3.59 -7.19
C VAL A 48 1.48 -4.95 -6.45
N PRO A 49 0.84 -6.05 -6.88
CA PRO A 49 0.98 -7.35 -6.23
C PRO A 49 2.43 -7.82 -6.06
N GLN A 50 3.35 -7.45 -6.96
CA GLN A 50 4.76 -7.86 -6.88
C GLN A 50 5.48 -7.30 -5.63
N TYR A 51 4.91 -6.29 -4.97
CA TYR A 51 5.50 -5.62 -3.81
C TYR A 51 4.86 -5.99 -2.48
N ILE A 52 3.67 -6.60 -2.47
CA ILE A 52 2.88 -6.80 -1.24
C ILE A 52 2.19 -8.15 -1.13
N ALA A 53 2.11 -8.96 -2.20
CA ALA A 53 1.28 -10.18 -2.19
C ALA A 53 1.87 -11.36 -1.39
N ASP A 54 3.10 -11.24 -0.91
CA ASP A 54 3.73 -12.20 0.00
C ASP A 54 3.33 -12.00 1.48
N LEU A 55 2.54 -10.98 1.77
CA LEU A 55 2.04 -10.60 3.10
C LEU A 55 0.52 -10.75 3.18
#